data_AF-R9K3G3-F1
#
_entry.id   AF-R9K3G3-F1
#
_cell.length_a   1.000
_cell.length_b   1.000
_cell.length_c   1.000
_cell.angle_alpha   90.00
_cell.angle_beta   90.00
_cell.angle_gamma   90.00
#
_symmetry.space_group_name_H-M   'P 1'
#
loop_
_entity.id
_entity.type
_entity.pdbx_description
1 polymer ?
#
loop_
_entity_poly.entity_id
_entity_poly.type
_entity_poly.pdbx_seq_one_letter_code
_entity_poly.pdbx_strand_id
1 'polypeptide(L)'
;MVDKWLNWENGKEWGEIQCPMLDDEYVMTYYPEGVPCYYSYTAPFVHDGDVYYYRYDHDEGCWDTDTLFCMGEYIEGMILKFGQRAY
;
A
#
# COMPACT_ATOMS: atom_id res chain seq x y z
N MET A 1 -0.53 -6.37 13.86
CA MET A 1 -1.87 -5.76 13.72
C MET A 1 -1.69 -4.33 13.25
N VAL A 2 -2.52 -3.92 12.30
CA VAL A 2 -2.55 -2.55 11.78
C VAL A 2 -3.13 -1.61 12.84
N ASP A 3 -2.44 -0.52 13.15
CA ASP A 3 -2.91 0.48 14.11
C ASP A 3 -3.92 1.44 13.46
N LYS A 4 -3.67 1.82 12.21
CA LYS A 4 -4.49 2.79 11.47
C LYS A 4 -4.33 2.65 9.96
N TRP A 5 -5.44 2.65 9.22
CA TRP A 5 -5.43 2.74 7.76
C TRP A 5 -5.40 4.21 7.29
N LEU A 6 -4.64 4.45 6.22
CA LEU A 6 -4.49 5.73 5.54
C LEU A 6 -4.93 5.58 4.08
N ASN A 7 -4.92 6.68 3.32
CA ASN A 7 -5.37 6.68 1.93
C ASN A 7 -4.32 7.32 1.02
N TRP A 8 -4.23 6.79 -0.20
CA TRP A 8 -3.48 7.41 -1.29
C TRP A 8 -4.29 8.60 -1.87
N GLU A 9 -3.72 9.80 -1.94
CA GLU A 9 -4.43 10.96 -2.52
C GLU A 9 -4.55 10.83 -4.05
N ASN A 10 -3.55 10.25 -4.72
CA ASN A 10 -3.51 10.05 -6.17
C ASN A 10 -3.56 8.57 -6.58
N GLY A 11 -4.15 7.73 -5.73
CA GLY A 11 -4.35 6.32 -5.98
C GLY A 11 -5.71 6.04 -6.59
N LYS A 12 -5.74 5.23 -7.64
CA LYS A 12 -6.97 4.68 -8.21
C LYS A 12 -7.19 3.26 -7.71
N GLU A 13 -8.41 2.97 -7.29
CA GLU A 13 -8.82 1.61 -6.90
C GLU A 13 -8.66 0.63 -8.06
N TRP A 14 -8.00 -0.49 -7.78
CA TRP A 14 -7.89 -1.62 -8.70
C TRP A 14 -8.94 -2.68 -8.37
N GLY A 15 -8.99 -3.11 -7.11
CA GLY A 15 -9.88 -4.15 -6.62
C GLY A 15 -9.39 -4.78 -5.32
N GLU A 16 -10.21 -5.64 -4.74
CA GLU A 16 -9.88 -6.35 -3.51
C GLU A 16 -9.06 -7.61 -3.80
N ILE A 17 -7.95 -7.78 -3.09
CA ILE A 17 -7.07 -8.94 -3.20
C ILE A 17 -6.81 -9.48 -1.79
N GLN A 18 -6.88 -10.80 -1.63
CA GLN A 18 -6.56 -11.45 -0.35
C GLN A 18 -5.07 -11.28 -0.02
N CYS A 19 -4.74 -10.69 1.13
CA CYS A 19 -3.37 -10.39 1.56
C CYS A 19 -2.94 -11.26 2.75
N PRO A 20 -2.05 -12.26 2.55
CA PRO A 20 -1.61 -13.15 3.62
C PRO A 20 -0.89 -12.45 4.78
N MET A 21 -0.24 -11.31 4.50
CA MET A 21 0.52 -10.54 5.50
C MET A 21 -0.36 -9.67 6.41
N LEU A 22 -1.66 -9.62 6.13
CA LEU A 22 -2.66 -8.86 6.88
C LEU A 22 -3.77 -9.81 7.36
N ASP A 23 -3.36 -10.90 8.01
CA ASP A 23 -4.26 -11.90 8.59
C ASP A 23 -5.21 -12.55 7.56
N ASP A 24 -4.72 -12.75 6.32
CA ASP A 24 -5.46 -13.31 5.18
C ASP A 24 -6.73 -12.52 4.79
N GLU A 25 -6.80 -11.23 5.13
CA GLU A 25 -7.92 -10.35 4.79
C GLU A 25 -7.93 -9.93 3.30
N TYR A 26 -9.13 -9.72 2.75
CA TYR A 26 -9.29 -9.07 1.45
C TYR A 26 -9.17 -7.56 1.62
N VAL A 27 -8.17 -6.96 0.96
CA VAL A 27 -7.87 -5.54 1.06
C VAL A 27 -8.01 -4.86 -0.28
N MET A 28 -8.61 -3.66 -0.28
CA MET A 28 -8.65 -2.83 -1.49
C MET A 28 -7.23 -2.41 -1.87
N THR A 29 -6.91 -2.61 -3.14
CA THR A 29 -5.62 -2.23 -3.71
C THR A 29 -5.75 -1.04 -4.65
N TYR A 30 -4.67 -0.29 -4.75
CA TYR A 30 -4.60 0.98 -5.47
C TYR A 30 -3.39 0.99 -6.39
N TYR A 31 -3.46 1.77 -7.46
CA TYR A 31 -2.34 2.01 -8.36
C TYR A 31 -2.26 3.50 -8.74
N PRO A 32 -1.11 4.00 -9.20
CA PRO A 32 -1.00 5.41 -9.55
C PRO A 32 -1.88 5.74 -10.75
N GLU A 33 -2.60 6.85 -10.69
CA GLU A 33 -3.38 7.30 -11.84
C GLU A 33 -2.47 7.65 -13.03
N GLY A 34 -2.89 7.28 -14.24
CA GLY A 34 -2.18 7.62 -15.49
C GLY A 34 -1.04 6.67 -15.88
N VAL A 35 -0.77 5.61 -15.11
CA VAL A 35 0.19 4.56 -15.49
C VAL A 35 -0.52 3.21 -15.70
N PRO A 36 0.04 2.30 -16.53
CA PRO A 36 -0.43 0.92 -16.58
C PRO A 36 -0.28 0.26 -15.21
N CYS A 37 -1.30 -0.51 -14.80
CA CYS A 37 -1.31 -1.21 -13.52
C CYS A 37 -0.59 -2.56 -13.66
N TYR A 38 0.74 -2.52 -13.66
CA TYR A 38 1.58 -3.72 -13.47
C TYR A 38 1.64 -4.12 -12.00
N TYR A 39 1.59 -3.11 -11.12
CA TYR A 39 1.58 -3.28 -9.68
C TYR A 39 0.38 -2.55 -9.08
N SER A 40 -0.20 -3.16 -8.05
CA SER A 40 -1.12 -2.50 -7.14
C SER A 40 -0.58 -2.60 -5.71
N TYR A 41 -1.11 -1.75 -4.84
CA TYR A 41 -0.59 -1.56 -3.49
C TYR A 41 -1.75 -1.53 -2.52
N THR A 42 -1.55 -2.03 -1.30
CA THR A 42 -2.56 -1.84 -0.24
C THR A 42 -2.76 -0.35 0.02
N ALA A 43 -3.86 0.01 0.68
CA ALA A 43 -3.88 1.26 1.41
C ALA A 43 -2.64 1.33 2.34
N PRO A 44 -2.01 2.50 2.52
CA PRO A 44 -0.94 2.62 3.50
C PRO A 44 -1.53 2.42 4.90
N PHE A 45 -0.75 1.86 5.79
CA PHE A 45 -1.17 1.62 7.17
C PHE A 45 -0.07 1.95 8.16
N VAL A 46 -0.46 2.39 9.34
CA VAL A 46 0.44 2.64 10.46
C VAL A 46 0.65 1.33 11.21
N HIS A 47 1.90 1.05 11.50
CA HIS A 47 2.31 -0.01 12.40
C HIS A 47 3.53 0.45 13.20
N ASP A 48 3.52 0.34 14.52
CA ASP A 48 4.67 0.70 15.38
C ASP A 48 5.17 2.14 15.18
N GLY A 49 4.25 3.06 14.86
CA GLY A 49 4.56 4.48 14.64
C GLY A 49 5.09 4.84 13.24
N ASP A 50 5.32 3.87 12.36
CA ASP A 50 5.73 4.08 10.97
C ASP A 50 4.61 3.74 9.99
N VAL A 51 4.69 4.29 8.78
CA VAL A 51 3.76 3.97 7.67
C VAL A 51 4.35 2.93 6.76
N TYR A 52 3.55 1.92 6.46
CA TYR A 52 3.90 0.83 5.56
C TYR A 52 2.82 0.58 4.50
N TYR A 53 3.20 -0.17 3.47
CA TYR A 53 2.27 -0.75 2.50
C TYR A 53 2.86 -2.04 1.91
N TYR A 54 1.99 -2.89 1.36
CA TYR A 54 2.39 -4.06 0.57
C TYR A 54 2.13 -3.82 -0.92
N ARG A 55 2.86 -4.54 -1.77
CA ARG A 55 2.74 -4.51 -3.22
C ARG A 55 2.30 -5.87 -3.75
N TYR A 56 1.40 -5.86 -4.71
CA TYR A 56 0.96 -6.99 -5.49
C TYR A 56 1.47 -6.85 -6.92
N ASP A 57 2.10 -7.91 -7.41
CA ASP A 57 2.58 -8.03 -8.79
C ASP A 57 1.49 -8.73 -9.63
N HIS A 58 0.91 -8.00 -10.59
CA HIS A 58 -0.12 -8.55 -11.47
C HIS A 58 0.43 -9.43 -12.58
N ASP A 59 1.73 -9.32 -12.93
CA ASP A 59 2.37 -10.15 -13.94
C ASP A 59 2.70 -11.54 -13.37
N GLU A 60 3.18 -11.59 -12.13
CA GLU A 60 3.45 -12.85 -11.41
C GLU A 60 2.20 -13.41 -10.71
N GLY A 61 1.21 -12.56 -10.43
CA GLY A 61 -0.04 -12.95 -9.76
C GLY A 61 0.16 -13.27 -8.27
N CYS A 62 1.06 -12.57 -7.60
CA CYS A 62 1.34 -12.77 -6.18
C CYS A 62 1.73 -11.47 -5.46
N TRP A 63 1.64 -11.50 -4.13
CA TRP A 63 2.19 -10.45 -3.28
C TRP A 63 3.70 -10.56 -3.19
N ASP A 64 4.37 -9.42 -3.07
CA ASP A 64 5.78 -9.37 -2.64
C ASP A 64 5.90 -9.67 -1.14
N THR A 65 5.64 -10.92 -0.77
CA THR A 65 5.60 -11.39 0.63
C THR A 65 6.90 -11.12 1.40
N ASP A 66 8.03 -11.03 0.70
CA ASP A 66 9.34 -10.75 1.28
C ASP A 66 9.63 -9.25 1.50
N THR A 67 8.75 -8.35 1.03
CA THR A 67 9.00 -6.90 1.07
C THR A 67 7.85 -6.11 1.70
N LEU A 68 8.10 -5.65 2.93
CA LEU A 68 7.31 -4.60 3.58
C LEU A 68 7.91 -3.24 3.20
N PHE A 69 7.15 -2.42 2.46
CA PHE A 69 7.63 -1.10 2.05
C PHE A 69 7.34 -0.08 3.15
N CYS A 70 8.39 0.56 3.67
CA CYS A 70 8.30 1.63 4.67
C CYS A 70 8.34 3.02 4.00
N MET A 71 7.43 3.90 4.40
CA MET A 71 7.39 5.30 3.99
C MET A 71 7.97 6.27 5.03
N GLY A 72 8.29 5.77 6.23
CA GLY A 72 8.82 6.54 7.36
C GLY A 72 7.78 6.80 8.46
N GLU A 73 8.16 7.65 9.41
CA GLU A 73 7.39 7.93 10.63
C GLU A 73 6.01 8.52 10.34
N TYR A 74 5.01 8.07 11.10
CA TYR A 74 3.65 8.58 11.03
C TYR A 74 3.56 10.00 11.60
N ILE A 75 3.29 10.96 10.72
CA ILE A 75 2.95 12.34 11.10
C ILE A 75 1.45 12.58 10.91
N GLU A 76 0.78 13.08 11.94
CA GLU A 76 -0.65 13.40 11.85
C GLU A 76 -0.91 14.44 10.75
N GLY A 77 -1.89 14.15 9.89
CA GLY A 77 -2.24 15.00 8.75
C GLY A 77 -1.30 14.88 7.54
N MET A 78 -0.37 13.92 7.52
CA MET A 78 0.45 13.71 6.33
C MET A 78 -0.41 13.26 5.15
N ILE A 79 0.10 13.60 3.97
CA ILE A 79 -0.50 13.26 2.70
C ILE A 79 0.39 12.23 2.01
N LEU A 80 -0.20 11.09 1.61
CA LEU A 80 0.50 9.99 0.98
C LEU A 80 0.19 9.93 -0.51
N LYS A 81 1.23 9.96 -1.35
CA LYS A 81 1.13 9.92 -2.81
C LYS A 81 2.09 8.92 -3.42
N PHE A 82 1.65 8.28 -4.49
CA PHE A 82 2.55 7.53 -5.38
C PHE A 82 3.58 8.48 -6.01
N GLY A 83 4.84 8.02 -6.11
CA GLY A 83 5.93 8.78 -6.72
C GLY A 83 6.53 9.88 -5.85
N GLN A 84 6.09 9.99 -4.59
CA GLN A 84 6.69 10.91 -3.63
C GLN A 84 8.07 10.36 -3.23
N ARG A 85 9.14 11.08 -3.60
CA ARG A 85 10.49 10.75 -3.13
C ARG A 85 10.55 11.01 -1.62
N ALA A 86 10.87 9.99 -0.83
CA ALA A 86 11.39 10.20 0.51
C ALA A 86 12.68 11.04 0.38
N TYR A 87 12.73 12.19 1.06
CA TYR A 87 13.90 13.07 1.10
C TYR A 87 14.87 12.60 2.17
#